data_AF-A0A6N7YD56-F1
#
_entry.id   AF-A0A6N7YD56-F1
#
_cell.length_a   1.000
_cell.length_b   1.000
_cell.length_c   1.000
_cell.angle_alpha   90.00
_cell.angle_beta   90.00
_cell.angle_gamma   90.00
#
_symmetry.space_group_name_H-M   'P 1'
#
loop_
_entity.id
_entity.type
_entity.pdbx_description
1 polymer ?
#
loop_
_entity_poly.entity_id
_entity_poly.type
_entity_poly.pdbx_seq_one_letter_code
_entity_poly.pdbx_strand_id
1 'polypeptide(L)'
;MSPLTSVQVAAYTTAAGEERVLQALRGQRGFRLNDLPATQGEGQAYLVEADLPDVEELRGVVMDYLAQTELSGLVPMDLRRIYPDAPEWVTPKQAAA
;
A
#
# COMPACT_ATOMS: atom_id res chain seq x y z
N MET A 1 5.92 -24.86 6.73
CA MET A 1 5.57 -23.62 6.00
C MET A 1 6.66 -22.62 6.31
N SER A 2 7.44 -22.16 5.32
CA SER A 2 8.43 -21.11 5.56
C SER A 2 7.71 -19.82 5.98
N PRO A 3 8.17 -19.12 7.03
CA PRO A 3 7.58 -17.83 7.39
C PRO A 3 7.77 -16.88 6.19
N LEU A 4 6.67 -16.24 5.78
CA LEU A 4 6.73 -15.18 4.77
C LEU A 4 7.67 -14.10 5.29
N THR A 5 8.86 -13.96 4.69
CA THR A 5 9.83 -12.95 5.10
C THR A 5 9.36 -11.60 4.59
N SER A 6 8.95 -10.70 5.50
CA SER A 6 8.68 -9.31 5.18
C SER A 6 9.97 -8.49 5.25
N VAL A 7 10.14 -7.57 4.32
CA VAL A 7 11.28 -6.64 4.26
C VAL A 7 10.75 -5.23 4.06
N GLN A 8 11.21 -4.28 4.85
CA GLN A 8 10.96 -2.87 4.61
C GLN A 8 11.72 -2.42 3.36
N VAL A 9 11.01 -1.86 2.39
CA VAL A 9 11.59 -1.40 1.12
C VAL A 9 11.59 0.11 0.98
N ALA A 10 10.73 0.82 1.71
CA ALA A 10 10.76 2.28 1.80
C ALA A 10 10.12 2.80 3.10
N ALA A 11 10.42 4.05 3.43
CA ALA A 11 9.70 4.85 4.42
C ALA A 11 9.47 6.24 3.84
N TYR A 12 8.33 6.85 4.16
CA TYR A 12 7.95 8.17 3.64
C TYR A 12 6.99 8.88 4.59
N THR A 13 6.77 10.17 4.35
CA THR A 13 5.82 10.99 5.12
C THR A 13 4.79 11.57 4.16
N THR A 14 3.50 11.48 4.50
CA THR A 14 2.43 12.09 3.70
C THR A 14 2.40 13.61 3.89
N ALA A 15 1.66 14.34 3.04
CA ALA A 15 1.48 15.79 3.23
C ALA A 15 0.75 16.14 4.55
N ALA A 16 0.01 15.19 5.12
CA ALA A 16 -0.62 15.35 6.44
C ALA A 16 0.36 15.13 7.62
N GLY A 17 1.64 14.84 7.34
CA GLY A 17 2.66 14.57 8.35
C GLY A 17 2.64 13.14 8.91
N GLU A 18 1.92 12.22 8.25
CA GLU A 18 1.86 10.83 8.69
C GLU A 18 3.10 10.06 8.23
N GLU A 19 3.83 9.45 9.16
CA GLU A 19 4.96 8.56 8.87
C GLU A 19 4.48 7.17 8.45
N ARG A 20 4.99 6.68 7.32
CA ARG A 20 4.55 5.44 6.69
C ARG A 20 5.71 4.59 6.19
N VAL A 21 5.47 3.28 6.08
CA VAL A 21 6.46 2.28 5.67
C VAL A 21 5.87 1.35 4.61
N LEU A 22 6.59 1.19 3.50
CA LEU A 22 6.30 0.13 2.52
C LEU A 22 7.07 -1.13 2.88
N GLN A 23 6.35 -2.23 3.02
CA GLN A 23 6.90 -3.57 3.25
C GLN A 23 6.62 -4.47 2.05
N ALA A 24 7.64 -5.15 1.56
CA ALA A 24 7.52 -6.22 0.58
C ALA A 24 7.48 -7.59 1.27
N LEU A 25 6.55 -8.44 0.83
CA LEU A 25 6.39 -9.81 1.27
C LEU A 25 6.60 -10.77 0.09
N ARG A 26 7.59 -11.66 0.18
CA ARG A 26 7.81 -12.66 -0.87
C ARG A 26 6.75 -13.77 -0.78
N GLY A 27 5.90 -13.86 -1.79
CA GLY A 27 4.92 -14.94 -2.00
C GLY A 27 5.37 -15.95 -3.05
N GLN A 28 4.48 -16.91 -3.36
CA GLN A 28 4.76 -17.96 -4.36
C GLN A 28 4.89 -17.43 -5.79
N ARG A 29 4.17 -16.34 -6.12
CA ARG A 29 4.12 -15.79 -7.48
C ARG A 29 4.92 -14.50 -7.67
N GLY A 30 5.48 -13.93 -6.59
CA GLY A 30 6.17 -12.65 -6.65
C GLY A 30 6.18 -11.94 -5.31
N PHE A 31 6.29 -10.61 -5.33
CA PHE A 31 6.23 -9.77 -4.15
C PHE A 31 4.85 -9.13 -3.97
N ARG A 32 4.40 -9.04 -2.73
CA ARG A 32 3.23 -8.23 -2.33
C ARG A 32 3.71 -7.02 -1.53
N LEU A 33 3.17 -5.85 -1.81
CA LEU A 33 3.52 -4.61 -1.09
C LEU A 33 2.42 -4.20 -0.12
N ASN A 34 2.83 -3.86 1.10
CA ASN A 34 1.96 -3.40 2.17
C ASN A 34 2.42 -2.01 2.61
N ASP A 35 1.49 -1.04 2.63
CA ASP A 35 1.73 0.27 3.21
C ASP A 35 1.21 0.31 4.65
N LEU A 36 2.07 0.72 5.59
CA LEU A 36 1.82 0.71 7.03
C LEU A 36 2.00 2.10 7.65
N PRO A 37 1.20 2.48 8.67
CA PRO A 37 0.13 1.69 9.28
C PRO A 37 -1.08 1.54 8.35
N ALA A 38 -1.61 0.32 8.26
CA ALA A 38 -2.93 0.09 7.68
C ALA A 38 -3.95 0.38 8.79
N THR A 39 -4.59 1.55 8.74
CA THR A 39 -5.58 1.98 9.72
C THR A 39 -6.69 0.93 9.85
N GLN A 40 -7.01 0.52 11.08
CA GLN A 40 -8.03 -0.51 11.32
C GLN A 40 -9.40 -0.04 10.80
N GLY A 41 -10.08 -0.90 10.05
CA GLY A 41 -11.35 -0.60 9.40
C GLY A 41 -11.17 -0.06 7.98
N GLU A 42 -10.11 0.66 7.68
CA GLU A 42 -9.88 1.28 6.37
C GLU A 42 -9.26 0.24 5.43
N GLY A 43 -10.13 -0.47 4.68
CA GLY A 43 -9.80 -1.51 3.71
C GLY A 43 -8.31 -1.61 3.40
N GLN A 44 -7.64 -2.50 4.15
CA GLN A 44 -6.18 -2.63 4.20
C GLN A 44 -5.55 -2.31 2.84
N ALA A 45 -4.96 -1.12 2.69
CA ALA A 45 -4.47 -0.63 1.40
C ALA A 45 -3.17 -1.37 1.07
N TYR A 46 -3.33 -2.55 0.47
CA TYR A 46 -2.24 -3.31 -0.09
C TYR A 46 -2.09 -2.93 -1.56
N LEU A 47 -0.87 -2.67 -1.98
CA LEU A 47 -0.56 -2.76 -3.39
C LEU A 47 -0.41 -4.26 -3.71
N VAL A 48 -1.52 -4.87 -4.14
CA VAL A 48 -1.53 -6.23 -4.67
C VAL A 48 -1.26 -6.13 -6.16
N GLU A 49 -0.01 -5.98 -6.53
CA GLU A 49 0.39 -6.42 -7.86
C GLU A 49 0.58 -7.94 -7.80
N ALA A 50 -0.29 -8.64 -8.52
CA ALA A 50 -0.10 -10.05 -8.77
C ALA A 50 1.09 -10.17 -9.72
N ASP A 51 2.16 -10.78 -9.24
CA ASP A 51 3.25 -11.32 -10.04
C ASP A 51 4.42 -10.36 -10.34
N LEU A 52 4.89 -9.57 -9.37
CA LEU A 52 6.23 -8.95 -9.42
C LEU A 52 7.32 -10.04 -9.37
N PRO A 53 7.90 -10.45 -10.52
CA PRO A 53 8.69 -11.67 -10.64
C PRO A 53 10.09 -11.51 -10.03
N ASP A 54 10.62 -10.29 -10.00
CA ASP A 54 11.96 -9.98 -9.55
C ASP A 54 12.06 -8.67 -8.74
N VAL A 55 13.28 -8.38 -8.31
CA VAL A 55 13.62 -7.24 -7.45
C VAL A 55 13.66 -5.93 -8.25
N GLU A 56 13.88 -5.98 -9.57
CA GLU A 56 13.94 -4.80 -10.42
C GLU A 56 12.54 -4.24 -10.64
N GLU A 57 11.56 -5.09 -10.94
CA GLU A 57 10.15 -4.70 -11.02
C GLU A 57 9.64 -4.19 -9.67
N LEU A 58 9.99 -4.88 -8.57
CA LEU A 58 9.68 -4.40 -7.22
C LEU A 58 10.23 -3.00 -6.96
N ARG A 59 11.48 -2.73 -7.38
CA ARG A 59 12.09 -1.41 -7.24
C ARG A 59 11.34 -0.37 -8.06
N GLY A 60 11.00 -0.67 -9.32
CA GLY A 60 10.25 0.23 -10.19
C GLY A 60 8.94 0.66 -9.54
N VAL A 61 8.15 -0.31 -9.08
CA VAL A 61 6.87 -0.06 -8.40
C VAL A 61 7.04 0.76 -7.12
N VAL A 62 8.06 0.47 -6.30
CA VAL A 62 8.34 1.27 -5.09
C VAL A 62 8.68 2.72 -5.46
N MET A 63 9.48 2.94 -6.51
CA MET A 63 9.86 4.29 -6.93
C MET A 63 8.65 5.07 -7.48
N ASP A 64 7.82 4.44 -8.31
CA ASP A 64 6.62 5.07 -8.86
C ASP A 64 5.62 5.43 -7.76
N TYR A 65 5.45 4.55 -6.78
CA TYR A 65 4.61 4.80 -5.62
C TYR A 65 5.08 6.02 -4.81
N LEU A 66 6.38 6.11 -4.53
CA LEU A 66 6.96 7.24 -3.80
C LEU A 66 6.85 8.54 -4.57
N ALA A 67 7.13 8.52 -5.88
CA ALA A 67 6.99 9.68 -6.75
C ALA A 67 5.54 10.19 -6.79
N GLN A 68 4.56 9.28 -6.88
CA GLN A 68 3.16 9.65 -6.85
C GLN A 68 2.73 10.22 -5.49
N THR A 69 3.27 9.68 -4.40
CA THR A 69 3.04 10.22 -3.06
C THR A 69 3.59 11.63 -2.92
N GLU A 70 4.81 11.88 -3.42
CA GLU A 70 5.44 13.20 -3.40
C GLU A 70 4.66 14.22 -4.24
N LEU A 71 4.23 13.84 -5.43
CA LEU A 71 3.47 14.71 -6.35
C LEU A 71 2.07 15.04 -5.83
N SER A 72 1.38 14.07 -5.23
CA SER A 72 -0.02 14.25 -4.79
C SER A 72 -0.13 14.69 -3.32
N GLY A 73 0.89 14.42 -2.51
CA GLY A 73 0.82 14.53 -1.05
C GLY A 73 -0.07 13.46 -0.39
N LEU A 74 -0.66 12.55 -1.17
CA LEU A 74 -1.63 11.56 -0.74
C LEU A 74 -1.04 10.15 -0.83
N VAL A 75 -1.64 9.22 -0.09
CA VAL A 75 -1.36 7.78 -0.22
C VAL A 75 -1.98 7.29 -1.54
N PRO A 76 -1.19 6.81 -2.53
CA PRO A 76 -1.68 6.42 -3.86
C PRO A 76 -2.75 5.34 -3.87
N MET A 77 -2.89 4.58 -2.78
CA MET A 77 -3.86 3.48 -2.65
C MET A 77 -5.02 3.81 -1.70
N ASP A 78 -5.13 5.05 -1.20
CA ASP A 78 -6.33 5.49 -0.46
C ASP A 78 -7.45 5.84 -1.45
N LEU A 79 -8.19 4.81 -1.86
CA LEU A 79 -9.25 4.90 -2.86
C LEU A 79 -10.34 5.93 -2.49
N ARG A 80 -10.56 6.22 -1.21
CA ARG A 80 -11.56 7.21 -0.76
C ARG A 80 -11.14 8.64 -1.03
N ARG A 81 -9.82 8.91 -1.00
CA ARG A 81 -9.27 10.25 -1.28
C ARG A 81 -9.06 10.51 -2.76
N ILE A 82 -8.78 9.45 -3.53
CA ILE A 82 -8.54 9.54 -4.97
C ILE A 82 -9.87 9.48 -5.74
N TYR A 83 -10.82 8.66 -5.28
CA TYR A 83 -12.15 8.52 -5.86
C TYR A 83 -13.20 8.76 -4.77
N PRO A 84 -13.65 10.02 -4.58
CA PRO A 84 -14.67 10.35 -3.58
C PRO A 84 -16.00 9.63 -3.83
N ASP A 85 -16.26 9.22 -5.07
CA ASP A 85 -17.43 8.44 -5.50
C ASP A 85 -17.16 6.94 -5.60
N ALA A 86 -16.08 6.44 -4.97
CA ALA A 86 -15.77 5.01 -4.98
C ALA A 86 -16.99 4.20 -4.47
N PRO A 87 -17.34 3.09 -5.13
CA PRO A 87 -18.52 2.31 -4.79
C PRO A 87 -18.46 1.82 -3.34
N GLU A 88 -19.63 1.73 -2.68
CA GLU A 88 -19.76 1.52 -1.23
C GLU A 88 -18.99 0.30 -0.67
N TRP A 89 -18.67 -0.71 -1.50
CA TRP A 89 -17.85 -1.84 -1.09
C TRP A 89 -16.37 -1.50 -0.81
N VAL A 90 -15.91 -0.32 -1.25
CA VAL A 90 -14.62 0.31 -0.91
C VAL A 90 -14.72 1.09 0.41
N THR A 91 -15.92 1.47 0.81
CA THR A 91 -16.15 2.15 2.10
C THR A 91 -16.25 1.09 3.19
N PRO A 92 -15.46 1.17 4.27
CA PRO A 92 -15.69 0.28 5.40
C PRO A 92 -17.09 0.52 5.91
N LYS A 93 -17.88 -0.55 5.99
CA LYS A 93 -19.08 -0.53 6.82
C LYS A 93 -18.59 -0.19 8.23
N GLN A 94 -18.79 1.05 8.65
CA GLN A 94 -18.51 1.50 10.01
C GLN A 94 -19.19 0.47 10.91
N ALA A 95 -18.40 -0.35 11.61
CA ALA A 95 -18.94 -1.30 12.56
C ALA A 95 -19.59 -0.46 13.65
N ALA A 96 -20.91 -0.37 13.58
CA ALA A 96 -21.71 0.26 14.60
C ALA A 96 -21.69 -0.62 15.85
N ALA A 97 -21.54 0.05 16.99
CA ALA A 97 -21.61 -0.39 18.39
C ALA A 97 -20.31 -0.93 19.00
#